data_AF-A0A8K0A2H2-F1
#
_entry.id   AF-A0A8K0A2H2-F1
#
_cell.length_a   1.000
_cell.length_b   1.000
_cell.length_c   1.000
_cell.angle_alpha   90.00
_cell.angle_beta   90.00
_cell.angle_gamma   90.00
#
_symmetry.space_group_name_H-M   'P 1'
#
loop_
_entity.id
_entity.type
_entity.pdbx_description
1 polymer ?
#
loop_
_entity_poly.entity_id
_entity_poly.type
_entity_poly.pdbx_seq_one_letter_code
_entity_poly.pdbx_strand_id
1 'polypeptide(L)'
;MDHSIAVHIPQSQEGVARCLATAQLGRRSRETLLTQSIGAGAAADMGEAQTPSFERYRKTEVFRKPTAENLKECELCFGAFDKDRDGFLNNKEFHDLCGELVSNSKKAYNLSIEQTDRIFKLLDTNKVLDCKSALIVVDMQNDFIEGSLAVRNCPAHEDGSAIIPTINRLLESVPFDAVVYTADWHPADHCSFVDNVQLREIHETSKIKADNAQVMDTVVFARPDKFEQKLWPAHCVQDSHGAELHPDLKVVKDHILIRKGLDPDVDSYSAFWDNMKKSSTPLVSELAKRHITDVYICGIATDVCVEFTSMDAIEHGFRTVLIEDACCGVSEEGIKETKTKLKKAGAILVQSAEVPDLVDCQDRPPQLAYQAAVNVAMATKAARSMDNIHNDMT
;
A
#
# COMPACT_ATOMS: atom_id res chain seq x y z
N MET A 1 -43.95 9.92 -26.15
CA MET A 1 -43.73 10.17 -24.71
C MET A 1 -42.43 9.50 -24.38
N ASP A 2 -41.37 10.30 -24.43
CA ASP A 2 -39.99 9.85 -24.25
C ASP A 2 -39.74 9.85 -22.74
N HIS A 3 -39.95 8.71 -22.09
CA HIS A 3 -39.59 8.54 -20.68
C HIS A 3 -38.14 8.11 -20.63
N SER A 4 -37.23 9.08 -20.68
CA SER A 4 -35.87 8.89 -20.17
C SER A 4 -36.00 8.57 -18.68
N ILE A 5 -36.02 7.27 -18.37
CA ILE A 5 -35.81 6.80 -17.01
C ILE A 5 -34.39 7.23 -16.69
N ALA A 6 -34.25 8.29 -15.90
CA ALA A 6 -32.97 8.63 -15.29
C ALA A 6 -32.61 7.46 -14.36
N VAL A 7 -31.82 6.52 -14.88
CA VAL A 7 -31.28 5.43 -14.09
C VAL A 7 -30.37 6.07 -13.06
N HIS A 8 -30.71 5.92 -11.78
CA HIS A 8 -29.88 6.39 -10.69
C HIS A 8 -28.66 5.46 -10.63
N ILE A 9 -27.59 5.82 -11.34
CA ILE A 9 -26.31 5.12 -11.29
C ILE A 9 -25.81 5.25 -9.84
N PRO A 10 -25.46 4.14 -9.16
CA PRO A 10 -24.93 4.20 -7.81
C PRO A 10 -23.70 5.11 -7.81
N GLN A 11 -23.81 6.25 -7.14
CA GLN A 11 -22.70 7.19 -7.02
C GLN A 11 -21.67 6.74 -5.97
N SER A 12 -21.96 5.66 -5.23
CA SER A 12 -21.07 5.02 -4.28
C SER A 12 -20.35 3.82 -4.88
N GLN A 13 -19.10 3.63 -4.48
CA GLN A 13 -18.18 2.60 -4.93
C GLN A 13 -18.51 1.22 -4.42
N GLU A 14 -19.23 1.15 -3.30
CA GLU A 14 -19.88 -0.10 -2.95
C GLU A 14 -20.87 -0.45 -4.07
N GLY A 15 -21.70 0.47 -4.53
CA GLY A 15 -22.53 0.32 -5.72
C GLY A 15 -21.76 -0.12 -6.98
N VAL A 16 -20.61 0.50 -7.29
CA VAL A 16 -19.74 0.13 -8.44
C VAL A 16 -19.20 -1.31 -8.32
N ALA A 17 -18.53 -1.64 -7.22
CA ALA A 17 -18.00 -2.99 -6.96
C ALA A 17 -19.11 -4.05 -6.87
N ARG A 18 -20.30 -3.65 -6.39
CA ARG A 18 -21.52 -4.46 -6.33
C ARG A 18 -22.08 -4.69 -7.75
N CYS A 19 -22.20 -3.66 -8.59
CA CYS A 19 -22.66 -3.76 -9.99
C CYS A 19 -21.76 -4.70 -10.82
N LEU A 20 -20.46 -4.61 -10.60
CA LEU A 20 -19.45 -5.51 -11.15
C LEU A 20 -19.61 -6.98 -10.69
N ALA A 21 -20.08 -7.22 -9.46
CA ALA A 21 -20.34 -8.56 -8.93
C ALA A 21 -21.63 -9.23 -9.46
N THR A 22 -22.59 -8.48 -10.01
CA THR A 22 -23.85 -9.04 -10.54
C THR A 22 -23.80 -9.35 -12.03
N ALA A 23 -22.89 -8.73 -12.77
CA ALA A 23 -22.46 -9.25 -14.07
C ALA A 23 -22.02 -10.72 -14.01
N GLN A 24 -21.63 -11.18 -12.81
CA GLN A 24 -21.27 -12.56 -12.53
C GLN A 24 -22.47 -13.50 -12.30
N LEU A 25 -23.58 -13.03 -11.71
CA LEU A 25 -24.74 -13.90 -11.43
C LEU A 25 -25.43 -14.36 -12.72
N GLY A 26 -25.35 -13.58 -13.81
CA GLY A 26 -25.76 -13.99 -15.16
C GLY A 26 -24.92 -15.14 -15.74
N ARG A 27 -23.64 -15.27 -15.37
CA ARG A 27 -22.76 -16.37 -15.83
C ARG A 27 -23.04 -17.73 -15.19
N ARG A 28 -23.73 -17.80 -14.05
CA ARG A 28 -24.05 -19.10 -13.41
C ARG A 28 -25.06 -19.95 -14.19
N SER A 29 -25.57 -19.47 -15.32
CA SER A 29 -26.31 -20.29 -16.28
C SER A 29 -25.62 -20.37 -17.64
N ARG A 30 -24.38 -20.90 -17.73
CA ARG A 30 -23.93 -21.84 -18.78
C ARG A 30 -22.40 -22.04 -18.75
N GLU A 31 -22.00 -23.30 -18.67
CA GLU A 31 -20.63 -23.78 -18.84
C GLU A 31 -20.05 -23.45 -20.23
N THR A 32 -18.71 -23.51 -20.31
CA THR A 32 -17.83 -23.75 -21.48
C THR A 32 -17.07 -22.53 -22.04
N LEU A 33 -15.77 -22.75 -22.36
CA LEU A 33 -14.78 -21.90 -23.06
C LEU A 33 -13.92 -21.01 -22.12
N LEU A 34 -12.58 -21.00 -22.11
CA LEU A 34 -11.55 -21.57 -22.96
C LEU A 34 -10.24 -21.65 -22.14
N THR A 35 -9.66 -22.84 -22.11
CA THR A 35 -8.23 -23.07 -21.92
C THR A 35 -7.43 -22.25 -22.94
N GLN A 36 -6.57 -21.33 -22.50
CA GLN A 36 -5.35 -20.97 -23.23
C GLN A 36 -4.33 -20.24 -22.34
N SER A 37 -3.10 -20.68 -22.51
CA SER A 37 -1.85 -20.31 -21.84
C SER A 37 -1.61 -18.81 -21.73
N ILE A 38 -1.17 -18.36 -20.54
CA ILE A 38 -0.51 -17.06 -20.38
C ILE A 38 0.97 -17.32 -20.12
N GLY A 39 1.79 -16.81 -21.04
CA GLY A 39 3.24 -16.96 -21.08
C GLY A 39 3.96 -16.31 -19.91
N ALA A 40 5.12 -16.86 -19.63
CA ALA A 40 6.07 -16.43 -18.62
C ALA A 40 6.62 -15.03 -18.91
N GLY A 41 6.66 -14.18 -17.89
CA GLY A 41 7.36 -12.90 -17.91
C GLY A 41 7.08 -12.14 -16.62
N ALA A 42 8.14 -11.78 -15.89
CA ALA A 42 8.14 -11.14 -14.57
C ALA A 42 7.80 -12.05 -13.37
N ALA A 43 8.55 -13.14 -13.21
CA ALA A 43 8.85 -13.69 -11.90
C ALA A 43 10.36 -13.95 -11.87
N ALA A 44 11.12 -12.92 -11.48
CA ALA A 44 12.53 -13.07 -11.14
C ALA A 44 12.62 -13.05 -9.63
N ASP A 45 12.86 -14.24 -9.08
CA ASP A 45 13.62 -14.51 -7.86
C ASP A 45 13.23 -13.72 -6.59
N MET A 46 12.24 -14.24 -5.85
CA MET A 46 12.09 -13.98 -4.43
C MET A 46 12.40 -15.28 -3.70
N GLY A 47 13.54 -15.30 -2.99
CA GLY A 47 14.01 -16.45 -2.22
C GLY A 47 13.05 -16.84 -1.08
N GLU A 48 13.29 -18.02 -0.50
CA GLU A 48 12.47 -18.77 0.47
C GLU A 48 12.24 -18.09 1.85
N ALA A 49 11.94 -16.80 1.91
CA ALA A 49 11.42 -16.16 3.10
C ALA A 49 9.89 -16.25 3.10
N GLN A 50 9.35 -17.11 3.99
CA GLN A 50 7.96 -17.21 4.46
C GLN A 50 6.92 -16.42 3.64
N THR A 51 6.12 -17.15 2.86
CA THR A 51 5.02 -16.65 2.00
C THR A 51 4.34 -15.38 2.54
N PRO A 52 4.61 -14.18 1.98
CA PRO A 52 4.05 -12.95 2.51
C PRO A 52 2.58 -12.81 2.08
N SER A 53 1.72 -12.47 3.05
CA SER A 53 0.47 -11.68 2.97
C SER A 53 -0.70 -12.04 2.02
N PHE A 54 -0.48 -12.75 0.91
CA PHE A 54 -1.53 -13.01 -0.07
C PHE A 54 -2.54 -14.07 0.41
N GLU A 55 -2.20 -14.81 1.49
CA GLU A 55 -3.07 -15.81 2.11
C GLU A 55 -4.44 -15.26 2.54
N ARG A 56 -4.55 -13.98 2.92
CA ARG A 56 -5.83 -13.38 3.31
C ARG A 56 -6.86 -13.39 2.17
N TYR A 57 -6.38 -13.25 0.93
CA TYR A 57 -7.20 -13.35 -0.27
C TYR A 57 -7.56 -14.82 -0.56
N ARG A 58 -6.74 -15.79 -0.12
CA ARG A 58 -7.00 -17.24 -0.24
C ARG A 58 -8.06 -17.73 0.75
N LYS A 59 -7.99 -17.31 2.02
CA LYS A 59 -8.91 -17.76 3.10
C LYS A 59 -10.27 -17.07 3.10
N THR A 60 -10.47 -16.12 2.20
CA THR A 60 -11.74 -15.39 2.02
C THR A 60 -12.11 -14.49 3.20
N GLU A 61 -11.16 -14.27 4.11
CA GLU A 61 -11.32 -13.45 5.32
C GLU A 61 -11.62 -11.99 4.99
N VAL A 62 -11.14 -11.52 3.84
CA VAL A 62 -11.39 -10.17 3.32
C VAL A 62 -12.66 -10.09 2.46
N PHE A 63 -13.46 -11.16 2.39
CA PHE A 63 -14.65 -11.21 1.55
C PHE A 63 -15.92 -11.53 2.34
N ARG A 64 -17.02 -10.85 2.02
CA ARG A 64 -18.35 -11.07 2.61
C ARG A 64 -19.40 -11.48 1.58
N LYS A 65 -20.51 -12.05 2.06
CA LYS A 65 -21.71 -12.28 1.24
C LYS A 65 -22.44 -10.96 0.96
N PRO A 66 -22.97 -10.73 -0.25
CA PRO A 66 -23.76 -9.55 -0.56
C PRO A 66 -25.11 -9.55 0.19
N THR A 67 -25.59 -8.37 0.57
CA THR A 67 -26.93 -8.18 1.14
C THR A 67 -28.01 -8.09 0.05
N ALA A 68 -29.29 -8.18 0.43
CA ALA A 68 -30.40 -8.10 -0.53
C ALA A 68 -30.49 -6.73 -1.24
N GLU A 69 -30.18 -5.65 -0.52
CA GLU A 69 -30.13 -4.30 -1.08
C GLU A 69 -28.96 -4.16 -2.07
N ASN A 70 -27.82 -4.80 -1.76
CA ASN A 70 -26.71 -4.87 -2.71
C ASN A 70 -27.16 -5.52 -4.01
N LEU A 71 -27.74 -6.71 -3.98
CA LEU A 71 -28.17 -7.44 -5.18
C LEU A 71 -29.10 -6.60 -6.08
N LYS A 72 -30.04 -5.86 -5.48
CA LYS A 72 -31.01 -5.04 -6.20
C LYS A 72 -30.37 -3.86 -6.95
N GLU A 73 -29.43 -3.14 -6.33
CA GLU A 73 -28.69 -2.04 -7.00
C GLU A 73 -27.89 -2.55 -8.19
N CYS A 74 -27.30 -3.73 -8.03
CA CYS A 74 -26.50 -4.31 -9.08
C CYS A 74 -27.30 -4.74 -10.30
N GLU A 75 -28.49 -5.31 -10.10
CA GLU A 75 -29.40 -5.70 -11.19
C GLU A 75 -29.82 -4.48 -12.03
N LEU A 76 -30.00 -3.33 -11.38
CA LEU A 76 -30.34 -2.06 -12.03
C LEU A 76 -29.18 -1.52 -12.88
N CYS A 77 -27.95 -1.50 -12.35
CA CYS A 77 -26.76 -1.19 -13.13
C CYS A 77 -26.60 -2.15 -14.31
N PHE A 78 -26.65 -3.45 -14.02
CA PHE A 78 -26.39 -4.50 -14.99
C PHE A 78 -27.30 -4.33 -16.21
N GLY A 79 -28.61 -4.20 -15.99
CA GLY A 79 -29.58 -4.00 -17.07
C GLY A 79 -29.43 -2.66 -17.83
N ALA A 80 -28.70 -1.68 -17.30
CA ALA A 80 -28.44 -0.41 -17.98
C ALA A 80 -27.28 -0.51 -18.99
N PHE A 81 -26.33 -1.43 -18.77
CA PHE A 81 -25.11 -1.59 -19.58
C PHE A 81 -25.07 -2.85 -20.42
N ASP A 82 -25.90 -3.86 -20.11
CA ASP A 82 -26.22 -4.98 -20.99
C ASP A 82 -27.06 -4.46 -22.18
N LYS A 83 -26.37 -3.92 -23.20
CA LYS A 83 -26.99 -3.20 -24.33
C LYS A 83 -27.62 -4.19 -25.30
N ASP A 84 -27.02 -5.36 -25.46
CA ASP A 84 -27.56 -6.42 -26.31
C ASP A 84 -28.62 -7.29 -25.60
N ARG A 85 -28.81 -7.10 -24.29
CA ARG A 85 -29.81 -7.77 -23.44
C ARG A 85 -29.65 -9.28 -23.46
N ASP A 86 -28.43 -9.75 -23.64
CA ASP A 86 -28.12 -11.17 -23.66
C ASP A 86 -28.03 -11.76 -22.24
N GLY A 87 -28.11 -10.91 -21.22
CA GLY A 87 -27.95 -11.29 -19.82
C GLY A 87 -26.48 -11.33 -19.39
N PHE A 88 -25.58 -10.74 -20.18
CA PHE A 88 -24.13 -10.65 -19.92
C PHE A 88 -23.58 -9.23 -20.16
N LEU A 89 -22.37 -8.96 -19.66
CA LEU A 89 -21.57 -7.81 -20.10
C LEU A 89 -20.37 -8.33 -20.88
N ASN A 90 -20.32 -8.02 -22.17
CA ASN A 90 -19.12 -8.29 -22.97
C ASN A 90 -18.00 -7.28 -22.63
N ASN A 91 -16.77 -7.53 -23.10
CA ASN A 91 -15.62 -6.65 -22.78
C ASN A 91 -15.86 -5.18 -23.12
N LYS A 92 -16.64 -4.89 -24.16
CA LYS A 92 -16.97 -3.52 -24.57
C LYS A 92 -18.00 -2.90 -23.63
N GLU A 93 -19.04 -3.63 -23.25
CA GLU A 93 -20.04 -3.16 -22.29
C GLU A 93 -19.47 -3.00 -20.89
N PHE A 94 -18.60 -3.92 -20.48
CA PHE A 94 -17.88 -3.82 -19.22
C PHE A 94 -16.89 -2.64 -19.23
N HIS A 95 -16.23 -2.37 -20.36
CA HIS A 95 -15.40 -1.18 -20.52
C HIS A 95 -16.24 0.11 -20.51
N ASP A 96 -17.40 0.14 -21.17
CA ASP A 96 -18.35 1.26 -21.14
C ASP A 96 -18.88 1.48 -19.70
N LEU A 97 -19.21 0.40 -18.99
CA LEU A 97 -19.61 0.40 -17.57
C LEU A 97 -18.49 0.96 -16.69
N CYS A 98 -17.27 0.48 -16.87
CA CYS A 98 -16.11 1.06 -16.19
C CYS A 98 -16.01 2.54 -16.50
N GLY A 99 -16.07 2.97 -17.76
CA GLY A 99 -16.01 4.39 -18.14
C GLY A 99 -17.04 5.27 -17.45
N GLU A 100 -18.30 4.82 -17.36
CA GLU A 100 -19.40 5.59 -16.77
C GLU A 100 -19.41 5.55 -15.23
N LEU A 101 -19.12 4.40 -14.61
CA LEU A 101 -18.94 4.28 -13.15
C LEU A 101 -17.73 5.07 -12.66
N VAL A 102 -16.75 5.25 -13.54
CA VAL A 102 -15.51 5.99 -13.30
C VAL A 102 -15.71 7.49 -13.53
N SER A 103 -16.69 7.90 -14.33
CA SER A 103 -17.11 9.30 -14.43
C SER A 103 -18.06 9.68 -13.30
N ASN A 104 -17.58 9.66 -12.06
CA ASN A 104 -18.19 10.53 -11.06
C ASN A 104 -17.82 11.99 -11.43
N SER A 105 -18.70 12.96 -11.13
CA SER A 105 -18.70 14.33 -11.69
C SER A 105 -17.41 15.18 -11.54
N LYS A 106 -16.35 14.64 -10.91
CA LYS A 106 -15.11 15.35 -10.55
C LYS A 106 -13.84 14.86 -11.26
N LYS A 107 -13.74 13.60 -11.75
CA LYS A 107 -12.47 13.04 -12.28
C LYS A 107 -12.69 11.90 -13.28
N ALA A 108 -11.91 11.86 -14.36
CA ALA A 108 -11.88 10.74 -15.29
C ALA A 108 -10.68 9.82 -14.96
N TYR A 109 -10.91 8.51 -14.88
CA TYR A 109 -9.82 7.54 -14.71
C TYR A 109 -9.62 6.73 -16.01
N ASN A 110 -8.38 6.69 -16.49
CA ASN A 110 -8.01 5.96 -17.70
C ASN A 110 -7.46 4.59 -17.31
N LEU A 111 -8.26 3.53 -17.48
CA LEU A 111 -7.78 2.15 -17.42
C LEU A 111 -7.50 1.62 -18.82
N SER A 112 -6.45 0.82 -18.96
CA SER A 112 -6.23 0.05 -20.20
C SER A 112 -7.17 -1.15 -20.28
N ILE A 113 -7.41 -1.65 -21.49
CA ILE A 113 -8.20 -2.87 -21.72
C ILE A 113 -7.66 -4.05 -20.89
N GLU A 114 -6.33 -4.19 -20.78
CA GLU A 114 -5.72 -5.25 -19.97
C GLU A 114 -6.05 -5.11 -18.47
N GLN A 115 -6.05 -3.88 -17.95
CA GLN A 115 -6.41 -3.62 -16.55
C GLN A 115 -7.86 -3.96 -16.30
N THR A 116 -8.74 -3.55 -17.21
CA THR A 116 -10.17 -3.87 -17.20
C THR A 116 -10.41 -5.38 -17.25
N ASP A 117 -9.72 -6.12 -18.12
CA ASP A 117 -9.81 -7.59 -18.22
C ASP A 117 -9.34 -8.31 -16.94
N ARG A 118 -8.32 -7.78 -16.26
CA ARG A 118 -7.85 -8.35 -14.99
C ARG A 118 -8.85 -8.10 -13.85
N ILE A 119 -9.43 -6.89 -13.78
CA ILE A 119 -10.52 -6.58 -12.84
C ILE A 119 -11.70 -7.53 -13.10
N PHE A 120 -12.08 -7.72 -14.36
CA PHE A 120 -13.15 -8.63 -14.78
C PHE A 120 -12.95 -10.06 -14.26
N LYS A 121 -11.71 -10.58 -14.28
CA LYS A 121 -11.39 -11.93 -13.77
C LYS A 121 -11.46 -12.06 -12.25
N LEU A 122 -11.16 -11.01 -11.49
CA LEU A 122 -11.29 -11.01 -10.01
C LEU A 122 -12.75 -11.12 -9.59
N LEU A 123 -13.62 -10.42 -10.33
CA LEU A 123 -15.06 -10.38 -10.08
C LEU A 123 -15.74 -11.72 -10.34
N ASP A 124 -15.00 -12.76 -10.74
CA ASP A 124 -15.50 -14.12 -10.95
C ASP A 124 -15.49 -15.00 -9.66
N THR A 125 -15.61 -14.41 -8.46
CA THR A 125 -15.49 -15.15 -7.18
C THR A 125 -16.76 -15.24 -6.33
N ASN A 126 -17.89 -14.65 -6.74
CA ASN A 126 -19.17 -14.62 -5.99
C ASN A 126 -19.04 -14.00 -4.57
N LYS A 127 -18.07 -13.10 -4.41
CA LYS A 127 -17.60 -12.57 -3.12
C LYS A 127 -17.37 -11.06 -3.24
N VAL A 128 -17.76 -10.30 -2.23
CA VAL A 128 -17.53 -8.84 -2.17
C VAL A 128 -16.36 -8.56 -1.24
N LEU A 129 -15.38 -7.79 -1.69
CA LEU A 129 -14.24 -7.40 -0.86
C LEU A 129 -14.72 -6.46 0.26
N ASP A 130 -14.55 -6.87 1.52
CA ASP A 130 -14.80 -6.04 2.68
C ASP A 130 -13.59 -5.12 2.88
N CYS A 131 -13.79 -3.84 2.56
CA CYS A 131 -12.71 -2.90 2.47
C CYS A 131 -12.47 -2.27 3.85
N LYS A 132 -11.37 -2.67 4.49
CA LYS A 132 -10.95 -2.18 5.80
C LYS A 132 -9.70 -1.31 5.67
N SER A 133 -9.75 -0.13 6.26
CA SER A 133 -8.76 0.93 6.07
C SER A 133 -7.90 1.14 7.31
N ALA A 134 -6.59 1.32 7.10
CA ALA A 134 -5.68 1.77 8.13
C ALA A 134 -4.91 3.01 7.68
N LEU A 135 -4.77 3.99 8.57
CA LEU A 135 -3.80 5.09 8.40
C LEU A 135 -2.48 4.69 9.07
N ILE A 136 -1.38 4.78 8.32
CA ILE A 136 -0.02 4.56 8.80
C ILE A 136 0.69 5.93 8.79
N VAL A 137 0.92 6.47 9.97
CA VAL A 137 1.63 7.73 10.22
C VAL A 137 3.09 7.40 10.49
N VAL A 138 3.94 7.71 9.51
CA VAL A 138 5.35 7.31 9.52
C VAL A 138 6.21 8.36 10.22
N ASP A 139 6.87 7.94 11.29
CA ASP A 139 8.02 8.61 11.94
C ASP A 139 7.86 10.11 12.22
N MET A 140 6.68 10.50 12.71
CA MET A 140 6.42 11.89 13.15
C MET A 140 7.04 12.15 14.53
N GLN A 141 8.37 12.04 14.63
CA GLN A 141 9.17 12.15 15.86
C GLN A 141 9.92 13.47 15.96
N ASN A 142 10.32 13.85 17.17
CA ASN A 142 11.01 15.11 17.44
C ASN A 142 12.29 15.27 16.60
N ASP A 143 13.12 14.24 16.48
CA ASP A 143 14.38 14.34 15.73
C ASP A 143 14.17 14.62 14.24
N PHE A 144 13.07 14.18 13.64
CA PHE A 144 12.75 14.43 12.24
C PHE A 144 12.02 15.76 12.00
N ILE A 145 11.52 16.41 13.05
CA ILE A 145 10.77 17.66 12.92
C ILE A 145 11.61 18.85 13.38
N GLU A 146 12.22 18.77 14.57
CA GLU A 146 12.97 19.88 15.16
C GLU A 146 14.31 19.50 15.80
N GLY A 147 14.65 18.21 15.85
CA GLY A 147 15.88 17.70 16.46
C GLY A 147 17.03 17.43 15.49
N SER A 148 17.74 16.32 15.71
CA SER A 148 19.06 16.06 15.13
C SER A 148 19.06 15.74 13.64
N LEU A 149 17.94 15.24 13.10
CA LEU A 149 17.76 14.91 11.68
C LEU A 149 16.51 15.60 11.12
N ALA A 150 16.28 16.83 11.57
CA ALA A 150 15.07 17.56 11.23
C ALA A 150 14.96 17.79 9.72
N VAL A 151 13.82 17.43 9.14
CA VAL A 151 13.45 17.73 7.75
C VAL A 151 12.98 19.18 7.68
N ARG A 152 13.96 20.07 7.82
CA ARG A 152 13.83 21.53 7.71
C ARG A 152 15.05 22.05 6.95
N ASN A 153 14.85 23.02 6.07
CA ASN A 153 15.92 23.51 5.17
C ASN A 153 16.60 22.38 4.37
N CYS A 154 15.89 21.27 4.13
CA CYS A 154 16.37 20.20 3.28
C CYS A 154 16.38 20.67 1.80
N PRO A 155 17.08 19.95 0.90
CA PRO A 155 17.07 20.25 -0.53
C PRO A 155 15.67 20.33 -1.16
N ALA A 156 14.67 19.66 -0.60
CA ALA A 156 13.27 19.75 -1.03
C ALA A 156 12.56 21.05 -0.63
N HIS A 157 13.17 21.87 0.25
CA HIS A 157 12.56 23.07 0.82
C HIS A 157 11.23 22.81 1.54
N GLU A 158 11.03 21.59 2.04
CA GLU A 158 9.88 21.20 2.83
C GLU A 158 10.17 21.32 4.33
N ASP A 159 9.11 21.29 5.14
CA ASP A 159 9.15 21.38 6.61
C ASP A 159 8.27 20.29 7.22
N GLY A 160 8.89 19.38 7.97
CA GLY A 160 8.21 18.27 8.63
C GLY A 160 7.10 18.70 9.60
N SER A 161 7.20 19.89 10.21
CA SER A 161 6.15 20.40 11.10
C SER A 161 4.89 20.84 10.33
N ALA A 162 5.05 21.24 9.06
CA ALA A 162 3.96 21.79 8.25
C ALA A 162 2.88 20.76 7.88
N ILE A 163 3.20 19.47 7.91
CA ILE A 163 2.26 18.38 7.60
C ILE A 163 1.46 17.91 8.83
N ILE A 164 1.89 18.23 10.06
CA ILE A 164 1.20 17.82 11.30
C ILE A 164 -0.27 18.24 11.31
N PRO A 165 -0.65 19.50 10.98
CA PRO A 165 -2.06 19.90 10.99
C PRO A 165 -2.91 19.10 9.98
N THR A 166 -2.33 18.68 8.85
CA THR A 166 -3.02 17.86 7.85
C THR A 166 -3.24 16.44 8.37
N ILE A 167 -2.22 15.83 8.97
CA ILE A 167 -2.32 14.50 9.60
C ILE A 167 -3.36 14.52 10.73
N ASN A 168 -3.32 15.54 11.60
CA ASN A 168 -4.29 15.69 12.69
C ASN A 168 -5.73 15.81 12.17
N ARG A 169 -5.96 16.59 11.11
CA ARG A 169 -7.30 16.66 10.49
C ARG A 169 -7.77 15.30 9.99
N LEU A 170 -6.91 14.53 9.33
CA LEU A 170 -7.25 13.18 8.86
C LEU A 170 -7.61 12.24 10.03
N LEU A 171 -6.83 12.27 11.11
CA LEU A 171 -7.08 11.49 12.32
C LEU A 171 -8.41 11.84 13.00
N GLU A 172 -8.89 13.07 12.83
CA GLU A 172 -10.14 13.55 13.43
C GLU A 172 -11.36 13.34 12.54
N SER A 173 -11.20 13.50 11.23
CA SER A 173 -12.32 13.58 10.29
C SER A 173 -12.59 12.28 9.54
N VAL A 174 -11.62 11.37 9.45
CA VAL A 174 -11.74 10.14 8.68
C VAL A 174 -11.87 8.92 9.60
N PRO A 175 -12.92 8.11 9.47
CA PRO A 175 -13.16 6.96 10.34
C PRO A 175 -12.36 5.73 9.91
N PHE A 176 -11.03 5.78 10.03
CA PHE A 176 -10.18 4.61 9.75
C PHE A 176 -10.49 3.45 10.71
N ASP A 177 -10.48 2.20 10.20
CA ASP A 177 -10.65 1.00 11.04
C ASP A 177 -9.45 0.75 11.96
N ALA A 178 -8.28 1.27 11.60
CA ALA A 178 -7.08 1.25 12.44
C ALA A 178 -6.19 2.48 12.18
N VAL A 179 -5.43 2.87 13.21
CA VAL A 179 -4.36 3.86 13.09
C VAL A 179 -3.07 3.25 13.62
N VAL A 180 -2.02 3.36 12.81
CA VAL A 180 -0.67 2.91 13.11
C VAL A 180 0.23 4.14 13.17
N TYR A 181 1.02 4.26 14.23
CA TYR A 181 2.16 5.16 14.28
C TYR A 181 3.43 4.32 14.18
N THR A 182 4.40 4.77 13.39
CA THR A 182 5.74 4.18 13.37
C THR A 182 6.71 5.11 14.06
N ALA A 183 7.76 4.53 14.64
CA ALA A 183 8.82 5.28 15.28
C ALA A 183 10.16 4.57 15.04
N ASP A 184 11.15 5.29 14.53
CA ASP A 184 12.53 4.88 14.64
C ASP A 184 12.93 4.80 16.11
N TRP A 185 13.66 3.73 16.45
CA TRP A 185 13.96 3.38 17.83
C TRP A 185 15.33 2.73 17.95
N HIS A 186 16.36 3.50 17.63
CA HIS A 186 17.71 3.02 17.41
C HIS A 186 18.52 2.91 18.71
N PRO A 187 19.22 1.79 18.97
CA PRO A 187 20.19 1.74 20.05
C PRO A 187 21.32 2.76 19.80
N ALA A 188 21.98 3.22 20.87
CA ALA A 188 22.99 4.27 20.76
C ALA A 188 24.19 3.89 19.86
N ASP A 189 24.46 2.60 19.70
CA ASP A 189 25.53 2.03 18.88
C ASP A 189 25.07 1.56 17.49
N HIS A 190 23.90 2.02 17.02
CA HIS A 190 23.30 1.62 15.74
C HIS A 190 24.21 1.89 14.52
N CYS A 191 24.19 1.00 13.54
CA CYS A 191 25.07 0.99 12.36
C CYS A 191 24.82 2.14 11.39
N SER A 192 23.62 2.72 11.42
CA SER A 192 23.27 3.84 10.56
C SER A 192 23.88 5.17 11.04
N PHE A 193 24.41 5.24 12.26
CA PHE A 193 25.00 6.47 12.77
C PHE A 193 26.45 6.64 12.31
N VAL A 194 26.76 7.80 11.73
CA VAL A 194 28.11 8.14 11.25
C VAL A 194 29.16 8.01 12.36
N ASP A 195 28.82 8.38 13.59
CA ASP A 195 29.72 8.30 14.74
C ASP A 195 30.10 6.85 15.11
N ASN A 196 29.27 5.88 14.70
CA ASN A 196 29.45 4.46 14.97
C ASN A 196 30.06 3.69 13.79
N VAL A 197 30.45 4.37 12.70
CA VAL A 197 30.98 3.72 11.50
C VAL A 197 32.22 2.85 11.78
N GLN A 198 33.01 3.23 12.78
CA GLN A 198 34.23 2.52 13.20
C GLN A 198 33.96 1.26 14.03
N LEU A 199 32.73 1.07 14.53
CA LEU A 199 32.37 -0.10 15.33
C LEU A 199 32.23 -1.36 14.48
N ARG A 200 32.21 -1.22 13.15
CA ARG A 200 31.95 -2.29 12.19
C ARG A 200 33.01 -2.27 11.09
N GLU A 201 33.29 -3.46 10.56
CA GLU A 201 34.25 -3.63 9.49
C GLU A 201 33.66 -3.15 8.16
N ILE A 202 34.30 -2.15 7.55
CA ILE A 202 33.97 -1.67 6.21
C ILE A 202 34.57 -2.60 5.16
N HIS A 203 33.72 -3.11 4.28
CA HIS A 203 34.11 -4.00 3.19
C HIS A 203 35.03 -3.28 2.18
N GLU A 204 35.95 -4.02 1.57
CA GLU A 204 36.93 -3.45 0.62
C GLU A 204 36.29 -2.75 -0.58
N THR A 205 35.12 -3.21 -1.01
CA THR A 205 34.34 -2.63 -2.12
C THR A 205 33.68 -1.30 -1.76
N SER A 206 33.65 -0.90 -0.49
CA SER A 206 33.13 0.41 -0.13
C SER A 206 34.06 1.49 -0.69
N LYS A 207 33.46 2.44 -1.41
CA LYS A 207 34.15 3.62 -1.95
C LYS A 207 34.66 4.54 -0.85
N ILE A 208 34.01 4.50 0.31
CA ILE A 208 34.26 5.37 1.46
C ILE A 208 34.85 4.51 2.57
N LYS A 209 35.93 4.98 3.18
CA LYS A 209 36.58 4.32 4.32
C LYS A 209 36.06 4.96 5.61
N ALA A 210 36.07 4.20 6.71
CA ALA A 210 35.53 4.63 7.99
C ALA A 210 36.10 6.00 8.45
N ASP A 211 37.40 6.23 8.27
CA ASP A 211 38.07 7.48 8.68
C ASP A 211 37.62 8.72 7.90
N ASN A 212 37.01 8.54 6.72
CA ASN A 212 36.57 9.61 5.83
C ASN A 212 35.05 9.69 5.70
N ALA A 213 34.30 8.85 6.41
CA ALA A 213 32.86 8.77 6.28
C ALA A 213 32.19 10.01 6.87
N GLN A 214 31.21 10.55 6.14
CA GLN A 214 30.44 11.72 6.52
C GLN A 214 28.95 11.42 6.59
N VAL A 215 28.19 12.33 7.19
CA VAL A 215 26.72 12.28 7.17
C VAL A 215 26.24 12.28 5.72
N MET A 216 25.25 11.43 5.41
CA MET A 216 24.68 11.12 4.09
C MET A 216 25.53 10.24 3.17
N ASP A 217 26.75 9.87 3.56
CA ASP A 217 27.55 8.92 2.78
C ASP A 217 26.94 7.51 2.83
N THR A 218 27.16 6.73 1.77
CA THR A 218 26.84 5.31 1.76
C THR A 218 28.11 4.48 1.87
N VAL A 219 28.18 3.66 2.92
CA VAL A 219 29.25 2.69 3.14
C VAL A 219 28.78 1.27 2.85
N VAL A 220 29.73 0.33 2.75
CA VAL A 220 29.43 -1.10 2.63
C VAL A 220 30.04 -1.81 3.82
N PHE A 221 29.23 -2.38 4.70
CA PHE A 221 29.70 -3.20 5.82
C PHE A 221 29.93 -4.64 5.38
N ALA A 222 30.79 -5.37 6.08
CA ALA A 222 31.26 -6.69 5.66
C ALA A 222 30.42 -7.90 6.16
N ARG A 223 29.41 -7.74 7.04
CA ARG A 223 28.93 -8.89 7.86
C ARG A 223 27.42 -9.22 7.86
N PRO A 224 27.10 -10.53 8.02
CA PRO A 224 27.79 -11.69 7.43
C PRO A 224 27.68 -11.67 5.90
N ASP A 225 26.64 -11.01 5.40
CA ASP A 225 26.49 -10.61 4.01
C ASP A 225 26.87 -9.14 3.91
N LYS A 226 27.53 -8.75 2.82
CA LYS A 226 27.76 -7.33 2.55
C LYS A 226 26.43 -6.59 2.43
N PHE A 227 26.33 -5.42 3.03
CA PHE A 227 25.16 -4.56 2.86
C PHE A 227 25.56 -3.09 2.76
N GLU A 228 24.80 -2.35 1.96
CA GLU A 228 24.95 -0.91 1.81
C GLU A 228 24.19 -0.22 2.94
N GLN A 229 24.85 0.71 3.63
CA GLN A 229 24.26 1.51 4.70
C GLN A 229 24.51 2.99 4.43
N LYS A 230 23.43 3.76 4.40
CA LYS A 230 23.52 5.22 4.40
C LYS A 230 23.74 5.71 5.83
N LEU A 231 24.68 6.62 6.01
CA LEU A 231 25.04 7.15 7.31
C LEU A 231 24.26 8.42 7.63
N TRP A 232 23.81 8.52 8.88
CA TRP A 232 22.99 9.60 9.41
C TRP A 232 23.65 10.15 10.68
N PRO A 233 23.31 11.38 11.13
CA PRO A 233 23.62 11.77 12.50
C PRO A 233 22.90 10.84 13.47
N ALA A 234 23.36 10.75 14.72
CA ALA A 234 22.58 10.05 15.75
C ALA A 234 21.20 10.69 15.89
N HIS A 235 20.15 9.87 15.80
CA HIS A 235 18.75 10.31 15.83
C HIS A 235 17.87 9.20 16.37
N CYS A 236 16.71 9.56 16.92
CA CYS A 236 15.68 8.64 17.42
C CYS A 236 16.27 7.56 18.34
N VAL A 237 17.25 7.94 19.17
CA VAL A 237 17.91 7.03 20.10
C VAL A 237 16.92 6.56 21.16
N GLN A 238 16.93 5.28 21.50
CA GLN A 238 15.99 4.68 22.46
C GLN A 238 15.92 5.48 23.76
N ASP A 239 14.70 5.71 24.22
CA ASP A 239 14.36 6.42 25.46
C ASP A 239 14.85 7.88 25.51
N SER A 240 15.22 8.47 24.38
CA SER A 240 15.55 9.89 24.27
C SER A 240 14.34 10.72 23.86
N HIS A 241 14.40 12.02 24.16
CA HIS A 241 13.39 12.98 23.71
C HIS A 241 13.27 13.03 22.18
N GLY A 242 14.38 12.87 21.46
CA GLY A 242 14.40 12.86 20.01
C GLY A 242 13.55 11.74 19.39
N ALA A 243 13.42 10.62 20.09
CA ALA A 243 12.66 9.44 19.66
C ALA A 243 11.17 9.48 20.03
N GLU A 244 10.73 10.47 20.82
CA GLU A 244 9.31 10.62 21.14
C GLU A 244 8.53 11.11 19.90
N LEU A 245 7.27 10.69 19.76
CA LEU A 245 6.36 11.29 18.80
C LEU A 245 6.20 12.78 19.13
N HIS A 246 6.13 13.61 18.08
CA HIS A 246 6.09 15.06 18.26
C HIS A 246 4.84 15.49 19.04
N PRO A 247 4.96 16.41 20.02
CA PRO A 247 3.87 16.76 20.93
C PRO A 247 2.63 17.34 20.24
N ASP A 248 2.80 17.99 19.08
CA ASP A 248 1.68 18.53 18.30
C ASP A 248 0.94 17.46 17.48
N LEU A 249 1.50 16.26 17.33
CA LEU A 249 0.84 15.16 16.67
C LEU A 249 -0.24 14.59 17.59
N LYS A 250 -1.48 14.51 17.10
CA LYS A 250 -2.54 13.82 17.82
C LYS A 250 -2.26 12.33 17.81
N VAL A 251 -2.29 11.72 18.99
CA VAL A 251 -2.19 10.28 19.17
C VAL A 251 -3.57 9.74 19.55
N VAL A 252 -4.19 8.99 18.63
CA VAL A 252 -5.53 8.45 18.88
C VAL A 252 -5.50 7.34 19.93
N LYS A 253 -6.64 7.14 20.60
CA LYS A 253 -6.83 6.02 21.53
C LYS A 253 -6.82 4.69 20.75
N ASP A 254 -6.31 3.64 21.38
CA ASP A 254 -6.26 2.27 20.82
C ASP A 254 -5.44 2.14 19.51
N HIS A 255 -4.49 3.04 19.29
CA HIS A 255 -3.54 2.98 18.18
C HIS A 255 -2.58 1.80 18.28
N ILE A 256 -2.00 1.43 17.14
CA ILE A 256 -0.88 0.49 17.05
C ILE A 256 0.41 1.33 16.98
N LEU A 257 1.39 1.03 17.82
CA LEU A 257 2.73 1.62 17.74
C LEU A 257 3.73 0.57 17.26
N ILE A 258 4.39 0.82 16.13
CA ILE A 258 5.45 -0.02 15.58
C ILE A 258 6.79 0.69 15.72
N ARG A 259 7.68 0.14 16.54
CA ARG A 259 9.07 0.57 16.61
C ARG A 259 9.90 -0.19 15.57
N LYS A 260 10.78 0.51 14.87
CA LYS A 260 11.70 -0.05 13.87
C LYS A 260 13.15 0.39 14.13
N GLY A 261 14.12 -0.27 13.49
CA GLY A 261 15.54 0.03 13.65
C GLY A 261 16.14 -0.38 15.00
N LEU A 262 15.58 -1.42 15.64
CA LEU A 262 16.02 -1.88 16.97
C LEU A 262 17.31 -2.72 16.94
N ASP A 263 17.63 -3.34 15.81
CA ASP A 263 18.84 -4.13 15.65
C ASP A 263 20.03 -3.18 15.45
N PRO A 264 21.06 -3.20 16.32
CA PRO A 264 22.20 -2.30 16.17
C PRO A 264 22.92 -2.50 14.83
N ASP A 265 22.84 -3.67 14.21
CA ASP A 265 23.61 -4.02 13.02
C ASP A 265 22.81 -3.90 11.71
N VAL A 266 21.49 -3.69 11.78
CA VAL A 266 20.63 -3.62 10.59
C VAL A 266 19.62 -2.48 10.72
N ASP A 267 19.70 -1.54 9.79
CA ASP A 267 18.76 -0.43 9.69
C ASP A 267 17.40 -0.88 9.12
N SER A 268 16.35 -0.11 9.37
CA SER A 268 14.97 -0.45 9.01
C SER A 268 14.18 0.78 8.61
N TYR A 269 14.22 1.15 7.33
CA TYR A 269 13.39 2.25 6.82
C TYR A 269 11.92 1.85 6.73
N SER A 270 11.65 0.63 6.27
CA SER A 270 10.29 0.11 6.20
C SER A 270 9.75 -0.20 7.58
N ALA A 271 8.48 0.10 7.80
CA ALA A 271 7.76 -0.34 8.98
C ALA A 271 7.35 -1.82 8.90
N PHE A 272 7.66 -2.54 7.82
CA PHE A 272 7.33 -3.97 7.63
C PHE A 272 8.54 -4.89 7.82
N TRP A 273 9.69 -4.51 7.27
CA TRP A 273 10.93 -5.30 7.28
C TRP A 273 12.15 -4.42 7.54
N ASP A 274 13.19 -5.04 8.08
CA ASP A 274 14.52 -4.42 8.04
C ASP A 274 15.04 -4.28 6.59
N ASN A 275 16.09 -3.47 6.40
CA ASN A 275 16.65 -3.19 5.08
C ASN A 275 17.26 -4.41 4.39
N MET A 276 17.50 -5.50 5.12
CA MET A 276 17.98 -6.79 4.59
C MET A 276 16.85 -7.80 4.37
N LYS A 277 15.60 -7.45 4.69
CA LYS A 277 14.42 -8.33 4.73
C LYS A 277 14.63 -9.62 5.54
N LYS A 278 15.44 -9.55 6.61
CA LYS A 278 15.75 -10.71 7.48
C LYS A 278 14.81 -10.80 8.68
N SER A 279 14.40 -9.66 9.21
CA SER A 279 13.48 -9.52 10.34
C SER A 279 12.26 -8.72 9.93
N SER A 280 11.07 -9.22 10.29
CA SER A 280 9.81 -8.49 10.12
C SER A 280 9.41 -7.79 11.41
N THR A 281 8.77 -6.64 11.27
CA THR A 281 8.05 -6.03 12.38
C THR A 281 6.70 -6.74 12.58
N PRO A 282 6.01 -6.51 13.72
CA PRO A 282 4.65 -7.03 13.92
C PRO A 282 3.58 -6.44 12.98
N LEU A 283 3.89 -5.42 12.18
CA LEU A 283 2.89 -4.62 11.45
C LEU A 283 1.98 -5.46 10.55
N VAL A 284 2.54 -6.37 9.74
CA VAL A 284 1.74 -7.25 8.86
C VAL A 284 0.71 -8.02 9.69
N SER A 285 1.14 -8.57 10.82
CA SER A 285 0.28 -9.39 11.68
C SER A 285 -0.80 -8.56 12.36
N GLU A 286 -0.49 -7.35 12.80
CA GLU A 286 -1.45 -6.44 13.45
C GLU A 286 -2.54 -5.94 12.48
N LEU A 287 -2.15 -5.64 11.24
CA LEU A 287 -3.07 -5.28 10.16
C LEU A 287 -3.93 -6.49 9.75
N ALA A 288 -3.34 -7.68 9.66
CA ALA A 288 -4.06 -8.91 9.30
C ALA A 288 -5.12 -9.29 10.35
N LYS A 289 -4.80 -9.20 11.65
CA LYS A 289 -5.77 -9.45 12.75
C LYS A 289 -7.00 -8.54 12.69
N ARG A 290 -6.87 -7.36 12.08
CA ARG A 290 -7.94 -6.37 11.90
C ARG A 290 -8.57 -6.43 10.51
N HIS A 291 -8.20 -7.42 9.71
CA HIS A 291 -8.67 -7.62 8.34
C HIS A 291 -8.42 -6.42 7.41
N ILE A 292 -7.41 -5.59 7.70
CA ILE A 292 -7.08 -4.42 6.90
C ILE A 292 -6.74 -4.83 5.48
N THR A 293 -7.33 -4.14 4.49
CA THR A 293 -7.13 -4.35 3.06
C THR A 293 -6.48 -3.16 2.37
N ASP A 294 -6.66 -1.95 2.93
CA ASP A 294 -6.18 -0.69 2.39
C ASP A 294 -5.31 0.01 3.43
N VAL A 295 -4.15 0.47 3.02
CA VAL A 295 -3.29 1.29 3.85
C VAL A 295 -3.13 2.66 3.20
N TYR A 296 -3.34 3.68 4.03
CA TYR A 296 -3.14 5.08 3.71
C TYR A 296 -1.88 5.52 4.43
N ILE A 297 -0.89 6.01 3.71
CA ILE A 297 0.44 6.27 4.26
C ILE A 297 0.74 7.76 4.17
N CYS A 298 1.20 8.32 5.29
CA CYS A 298 1.64 9.70 5.43
C CYS A 298 2.85 9.77 6.38
N GLY A 299 3.47 10.95 6.52
CA GLY A 299 4.58 11.17 7.46
C GLY A 299 5.92 11.45 6.78
N ILE A 300 7.03 11.05 7.42
CA ILE A 300 8.39 11.46 7.08
C ILE A 300 9.33 10.24 7.03
N ALA A 301 10.35 10.19 6.16
CA ALA A 301 10.54 11.03 4.98
C ALA A 301 9.91 10.37 3.74
N THR A 302 9.29 11.16 2.86
CA THR A 302 8.68 10.70 1.59
C THR A 302 9.61 9.76 0.82
N ASP A 303 10.86 10.17 0.63
CA ASP A 303 11.91 9.51 -0.15
C ASP A 303 12.78 8.52 0.64
N VAL A 304 12.35 8.17 1.86
CA VAL A 304 13.01 7.18 2.72
C VAL A 304 11.96 6.27 3.36
N CYS A 305 11.63 6.45 4.65
CA CYS A 305 10.77 5.54 5.42
C CYS A 305 9.37 5.37 4.80
N VAL A 306 8.80 6.46 4.25
CA VAL A 306 7.49 6.43 3.59
C VAL A 306 7.55 5.62 2.29
N GLU A 307 8.58 5.82 1.46
CA GLU A 307 8.78 5.02 0.23
C GLU A 307 8.88 3.54 0.56
N PHE A 308 9.79 3.18 1.47
CA PHE A 308 10.07 1.78 1.81
C PHE A 308 8.85 1.11 2.42
N THR A 309 8.16 1.78 3.34
CA THR A 309 6.90 1.29 3.93
C THR A 309 5.82 1.11 2.87
N SER A 310 5.68 2.05 1.94
CA SER A 310 4.68 1.98 0.87
C SER A 310 4.97 0.85 -0.13
N MET A 311 6.24 0.64 -0.49
CA MET A 311 6.66 -0.45 -1.37
C MET A 311 6.41 -1.81 -0.72
N ASP A 312 6.82 -1.98 0.53
CA ASP A 312 6.59 -3.23 1.26
C ASP A 312 5.10 -3.48 1.52
N ALA A 313 4.28 -2.45 1.72
CA ALA A 313 2.83 -2.60 1.79
C ALA A 313 2.25 -3.21 0.50
N ILE A 314 2.71 -2.75 -0.66
CA ILE A 314 2.30 -3.29 -1.97
C ILE A 314 2.78 -4.74 -2.13
N GLU A 315 4.03 -5.04 -1.75
CA GLU A 315 4.57 -6.40 -1.77
C GLU A 315 3.78 -7.33 -0.85
N HIS A 316 3.30 -6.80 0.28
CA HIS A 316 2.36 -7.46 1.18
C HIS A 316 0.89 -7.40 0.69
N GLY A 317 0.69 -7.08 -0.59
CA GLY A 317 -0.61 -7.09 -1.24
C GLY A 317 -1.63 -6.15 -0.61
N PHE A 318 -1.23 -5.13 0.14
CA PHE A 318 -2.13 -4.07 0.59
C PHE A 318 -2.39 -3.12 -0.57
N ARG A 319 -3.63 -2.68 -0.70
CA ARG A 319 -3.93 -1.57 -1.58
C ARG A 319 -3.39 -0.31 -0.92
N THR A 320 -2.44 0.33 -1.59
CA THR A 320 -1.61 1.35 -0.95
C THR A 320 -1.94 2.71 -1.54
N VAL A 321 -2.25 3.65 -0.66
CA VAL A 321 -2.55 5.04 -0.99
C VAL A 321 -1.54 5.93 -0.27
N LEU A 322 -0.81 6.75 -1.02
CA LEU A 322 0.08 7.78 -0.49
C LEU A 322 -0.66 9.12 -0.43
N ILE A 323 -0.67 9.77 0.74
CA ILE A 323 -1.32 11.06 0.94
C ILE A 323 -0.27 12.17 0.79
N GLU A 324 -0.17 12.76 -0.40
CA GLU A 324 0.98 13.57 -0.79
C GLU A 324 1.19 14.83 0.07
N ASP A 325 0.13 15.57 0.36
CA ASP A 325 0.14 16.79 1.21
C ASP A 325 0.18 16.48 2.72
N ALA A 326 0.28 15.21 3.08
CA ALA A 326 0.56 14.74 4.43
C ALA A 326 1.91 14.02 4.52
N CYS A 327 2.75 14.11 3.48
CA CYS A 327 4.12 13.59 3.48
C CYS A 327 5.12 14.74 3.36
N CYS A 328 6.31 14.56 3.94
CA CYS A 328 7.41 15.49 3.78
C CYS A 328 8.71 14.71 3.49
N GLY A 329 9.45 15.10 2.47
CA GLY A 329 10.68 14.45 2.01
C GLY A 329 11.94 15.30 2.15
N VAL A 330 13.08 14.69 1.88
CA VAL A 330 14.40 15.30 2.04
C VAL A 330 14.86 15.96 0.75
N SER A 331 14.65 15.34 -0.41
CA SER A 331 15.13 15.83 -1.71
C SER A 331 14.05 15.87 -2.78
N GLU A 332 14.05 16.92 -3.62
CA GLU A 332 13.07 17.03 -4.72
C GLU A 332 13.16 15.85 -5.71
N GLU A 333 14.39 15.44 -6.02
CA GLU A 333 14.66 14.31 -6.91
C GLU A 333 14.17 13.00 -6.29
N GLY A 334 14.54 12.72 -5.04
CA GLY A 334 14.07 11.53 -4.31
C GLY A 334 12.55 11.48 -4.26
N ILE A 335 11.88 12.56 -3.88
CA ILE A 335 10.41 12.64 -3.84
C ILE A 335 9.81 12.30 -5.22
N LYS A 336 10.35 12.86 -6.30
CA LYS A 336 9.86 12.61 -7.66
C LYS A 336 10.06 11.15 -8.08
N GLU A 337 11.20 10.56 -7.73
CA GLU A 337 11.51 9.15 -7.98
C GLU A 337 10.57 8.24 -7.20
N THR A 338 10.38 8.48 -5.91
CA THR A 338 9.42 7.78 -5.04
C THR A 338 8.04 7.79 -5.65
N LYS A 339 7.51 8.97 -6.02
CA LYS A 339 6.17 9.09 -6.61
C LYS A 339 6.04 8.28 -7.91
N THR A 340 7.09 8.27 -8.72
CA THR A 340 7.13 7.50 -9.97
C THR A 340 7.16 5.99 -9.69
N LYS A 341 7.99 5.56 -8.75
CA LYS A 341 8.15 4.16 -8.33
C LYS A 341 6.85 3.62 -7.76
N LEU A 342 6.21 4.35 -6.85
CA LEU A 342 4.95 3.97 -6.21
C LEU A 342 3.80 3.87 -7.22
N LYS A 343 3.65 4.85 -8.12
CA LYS A 343 2.65 4.76 -9.21
C LYS A 343 2.87 3.54 -10.09
N LYS A 344 4.12 3.26 -10.45
CA LYS A 344 4.47 2.08 -11.28
C LYS A 344 4.19 0.77 -10.55
N ALA A 345 4.38 0.73 -9.23
CA ALA A 345 4.10 -0.42 -8.39
C ALA A 345 2.59 -0.62 -8.10
N GLY A 346 1.74 0.36 -8.45
CA GLY A 346 0.28 0.28 -8.31
C GLY A 346 -0.30 1.06 -7.13
N ALA A 347 0.52 1.86 -6.42
CA ALA A 347 0.01 2.81 -5.44
C ALA A 347 -0.79 3.93 -6.11
N ILE A 348 -1.72 4.49 -5.35
CA ILE A 348 -2.43 5.71 -5.74
C ILE A 348 -1.91 6.86 -4.90
N LEU A 349 -1.69 7.99 -5.57
CA LEU A 349 -1.28 9.22 -4.92
C LEU A 349 -2.48 10.17 -4.92
N VAL A 350 -2.79 10.70 -3.74
CA VAL A 350 -3.97 11.53 -3.50
C VAL A 350 -3.62 12.70 -2.59
N GLN A 351 -4.47 13.71 -2.59
CA GLN A 351 -4.45 14.77 -1.59
C GLN A 351 -5.32 14.37 -0.39
N SER A 352 -5.05 14.92 0.79
CA SER A 352 -5.77 14.63 2.04
C SER A 352 -7.27 14.90 1.92
N ALA A 353 -7.66 15.88 1.11
CA ALA A 353 -9.06 16.21 0.83
C ALA A 353 -9.82 15.10 0.07
N GLU A 354 -9.13 14.20 -0.64
CA GLU A 354 -9.73 13.07 -1.35
C GLU A 354 -9.91 11.83 -0.43
N VAL A 355 -9.23 11.78 0.72
CA VAL A 355 -9.20 10.61 1.61
C VAL A 355 -10.56 10.25 2.23
N PRO A 356 -11.40 11.19 2.70
CA PRO A 356 -12.71 10.85 3.24
C PRO A 356 -13.57 10.09 2.21
N ASP A 357 -13.61 10.59 0.96
CA ASP A 357 -14.39 9.97 -0.11
C ASP A 357 -13.86 8.57 -0.48
N LEU A 358 -12.55 8.33 -0.34
CA LEU A 358 -11.91 7.03 -0.56
C LEU A 358 -12.28 6.01 0.52
N VAL A 359 -12.21 6.42 1.79
CA VAL A 359 -12.50 5.56 2.95
C VAL A 359 -13.99 5.23 3.03
N ASP A 360 -14.85 6.24 2.86
CA ASP A 360 -16.32 6.08 2.85
C ASP A 360 -16.84 5.45 1.55
N CYS A 361 -15.96 5.10 0.62
CA CYS A 361 -16.30 4.49 -0.66
C CYS A 361 -17.27 5.35 -1.50
N GLN A 362 -17.15 6.67 -1.45
CA GLN A 362 -17.86 7.60 -2.35
C GLN A 362 -17.08 7.82 -3.66
N ASP A 363 -15.75 7.85 -3.60
CA ASP A 363 -14.87 7.98 -4.78
C ASP A 363 -13.64 7.08 -4.61
N ARG A 364 -13.65 5.90 -5.23
CA ARG A 364 -12.64 4.86 -5.09
C ARG A 364 -12.06 4.53 -6.46
N PRO A 365 -10.82 4.95 -6.74
CA PRO A 365 -10.22 4.79 -8.05
C PRO A 365 -10.24 3.32 -8.48
N PRO A 366 -10.58 3.02 -9.74
CA PRO A 366 -10.60 1.64 -10.24
C PRO A 366 -9.21 0.98 -10.20
N GLN A 367 -8.13 1.76 -10.07
CA GLN A 367 -6.78 1.27 -9.82
C GLN A 367 -6.70 0.47 -8.50
N LEU A 368 -7.50 0.79 -7.47
CA LEU A 368 -7.58 -0.02 -6.25
C LEU A 368 -8.23 -1.38 -6.51
N ALA A 369 -9.24 -1.43 -7.39
CA ALA A 369 -9.84 -2.69 -7.83
C ALA A 369 -8.87 -3.52 -8.68
N TYR A 370 -8.11 -2.85 -9.55
CA TYR A 370 -7.04 -3.48 -10.32
C TYR A 370 -5.97 -4.11 -9.41
N GLN A 371 -5.51 -3.38 -8.40
CA GLN A 371 -4.53 -3.90 -7.45
C GLN A 371 -5.08 -5.12 -6.69
N ALA A 372 -6.34 -5.09 -6.24
CA ALA A 372 -6.97 -6.26 -5.63
C ALA A 372 -6.98 -7.47 -6.59
N ALA A 373 -7.27 -7.25 -7.88
CA ALA A 373 -7.26 -8.30 -8.90
C ALA A 373 -5.89 -8.93 -9.08
N VAL A 374 -4.84 -8.10 -9.15
CA VAL A 374 -3.45 -8.56 -9.19
C VAL A 374 -3.12 -9.39 -7.95
N ASN A 375 -3.49 -8.92 -6.76
CA ASN A 375 -3.20 -9.61 -5.51
C ASN A 375 -3.86 -11.00 -5.44
N VAL A 376 -5.12 -11.13 -5.86
CA VAL A 376 -5.80 -12.43 -5.93
C VAL A 376 -5.16 -13.37 -6.96
N ALA A 377 -4.77 -12.85 -8.13
CA ALA A 377 -4.09 -13.65 -9.14
C ALA A 377 -2.75 -14.19 -8.61
N MET A 378 -1.98 -13.35 -7.91
CA MET A 378 -0.72 -13.74 -7.26
C MET A 378 -0.94 -14.80 -6.18
N ALA A 379 -1.94 -14.61 -5.30
CA ALA A 379 -2.33 -15.58 -4.28
C ALA A 379 -2.68 -16.96 -4.87
N THR A 380 -3.45 -16.95 -5.96
CA THR A 380 -3.91 -18.17 -6.65
C THR A 380 -2.75 -18.91 -7.31
N LYS A 381 -1.80 -18.18 -7.91
CA LYS A 381 -0.60 -18.77 -8.51
C LYS A 381 0.30 -19.43 -7.46
N ALA A 382 0.55 -18.74 -6.35
CA ALA A 382 1.37 -19.28 -5.25
C ALA A 382 0.79 -20.59 -4.69
N ALA A 383 -0.54 -20.66 -4.49
CA ALA A 383 -1.21 -21.87 -4.03
C ALA A 383 -0.98 -23.08 -4.95
N ARG A 384 -1.12 -22.90 -6.27
CA ARG A 384 -0.91 -23.98 -7.26
C ARG A 384 0.53 -24.49 -7.28
N SER A 385 1.51 -23.60 -7.07
CA SER A 385 2.92 -24.00 -6.98
C SER A 385 3.20 -24.85 -5.74
N MET A 386 2.60 -24.54 -4.59
CA MET A 386 2.74 -25.33 -3.36
C MET A 386 2.08 -26.71 -3.46
N ASP A 387 0.89 -26.80 -4.08
CA ASP A 387 0.18 -28.07 -4.26
C ASP A 387 0.95 -29.02 -5.20
N ASN A 388 1.62 -28.50 -6.23
CA ASN A 388 2.48 -29.29 -7.11
C ASN A 388 3.74 -29.82 -6.41
N ILE A 389 4.34 -29.03 -5.51
CA ILE A 389 5.50 -29.45 -4.71
C ILE A 389 5.12 -30.56 -3.72
N HIS A 390 3.90 -30.51 -3.17
CA HIS A 390 3.42 -31.54 -2.25
C HIS A 390 3.13 -32.88 -2.97
N ASN A 391 2.61 -32.84 -4.20
CA ASN A 391 2.35 -34.04 -5.00
C ASN A 391 3.60 -34.72 -5.58
N ASP A 392 4.72 -34.00 -5.75
CA ASP A 392 6.00 -34.62 -6.16
C ASP A 392 6.79 -35.24 -4.98
N MET A 393 6.33 -35.02 -3.74
CA MET A 393 6.94 -35.57 -2.51
C MET A 393 6.13 -36.72 -1.87
N THR A 394 5.02 -37.12 -2.48
CA THR A 394 4.18 -38.28 -2.08
C THR A 394 4.16 -39.32 -3.19
#